data_AF-A0A3D6E8Y3-F1
#
_entry.id   AF-A0A3D6E8Y3-F1
#
_cell.length_a   1.000
_cell.length_b   1.000
_cell.length_c   1.000
_cell.angle_alpha   90.00
_cell.angle_beta   90.00
_cell.angle_gamma   90.00
#
_symmetry.space_group_name_H-M   'P 1'
#
loop_
_entity.id
_entity.type
_entity.pdbx_description
1 polymer ?
#
loop_
_entity_poly.entity_id
_entity_poly.type
_entity_poly.pdbx_seq_one_letter_code
_entity_poly.pdbx_strand_id
1 'polypeptide(L)' 'MTQEQFITELSTANQAFEDLKEELRRLFNAINFDRADEIEEAARQLSNAAKVLEMSARKIQTGINSK' A
#
# COMPACT_ATOMS: atom_id res chain seq x y z
N MET A 1 8.15 -17.94 9.60
CA MET A 1 7.27 -18.11 8.42
C MET A 1 7.86 -19.10 7.41
N THR A 2 7.03 -19.71 6.57
CA THR A 2 7.47 -20.54 5.44
C THR A 2 7.98 -19.66 4.28
N GLN A 3 8.70 -20.27 3.32
CA GLN A 3 9.17 -19.56 2.12
C GLN A 3 7.99 -19.07 1.26
N GLU A 4 6.95 -19.89 1.11
CA GLU A 4 5.74 -19.52 0.37
C GLU A 4 5.04 -18.30 1.00
N GLN A 5 4.87 -18.31 2.33
CA GLN A 5 4.30 -17.16 3.06
C GLN A 5 5.14 -15.88 2.87
N PHE A 6 6.47 -15.99 2.89
CA PHE A 6 7.35 -14.85 2.62
C PHE A 6 7.13 -14.27 1.22
N ILE A 7 7.10 -15.13 0.21
CA ILE A 7 6.89 -14.72 -1.19
C ILE A 7 5.52 -14.07 -1.36
N THR A 8 4.47 -14.63 -0.76
CA THR A 8 3.13 -14.04 -0.80
C THR A 8 3.12 -12.65 -0.19
N GLU A 9 3.64 -12.48 1.04
CA GLU A 9 3.64 -11.17 1.70
C GLU A 9 4.51 -10.15 0.96
N LEU A 10 5.61 -10.59 0.33
CA LEU A 10 6.44 -9.71 -0.50
C LEU A 10 5.70 -9.26 -1.76
N SER A 11 4.95 -10.17 -2.40
CA SER A 11 4.11 -9.84 -3.54
C SER A 11 2.99 -8.87 -3.15
N THR A 12 2.35 -9.07 -1.99
CA THR A 12 1.32 -8.17 -1.47
C THR A 12 1.89 -6.78 -1.17
N ALA A 13 3.06 -6.70 -0.55
CA ALA A 13 3.75 -5.44 -0.30
C ALA A 13 4.09 -4.70 -1.61
N ASN A 14 4.59 -5.42 -2.61
CA ASN A 14 4.89 -4.83 -3.92
C ASN A 14 3.63 -4.29 -4.60
N GLN A 15 2.52 -5.03 -4.58
CA GLN A 15 1.27 -4.53 -5.15
C GLN A 15 0.76 -3.28 -4.43
N ALA A 16 0.75 -3.30 -3.09
CA ALA A 16 0.35 -2.13 -2.30
C ALA A 16 1.23 -0.91 -2.58
N PHE A 17 2.52 -1.10 -2.89
CA PHE A 17 3.41 -0.03 -3.31
C PHE A 17 3.07 0.53 -4.70
N GLU A 18 2.71 -0.32 -5.67
CA GLU A 18 2.21 0.14 -6.97
C GLU A 18 0.90 0.94 -6.82
N ASP A 19 -0.03 0.44 -6.00
CA ASP A 19 -1.30 1.11 -5.71
C ASP A 19 -1.05 2.50 -5.07
N LEU A 20 -0.10 2.61 -4.14
CA LEU A 20 0.30 3.89 -3.54
C LEU A 20 0.77 4.91 -4.59
N LYS A 21 1.59 4.48 -5.56
CA LYS A 21 2.08 5.37 -6.62
C LYS A 21 0.93 5.85 -7.52
N GLU A 22 -0.01 4.95 -7.83
CA GLU A 22 -1.17 5.31 -8.64
C GLU A 22 -2.08 6.30 -7.92
N GLU A 23 -2.40 6.05 -6.65
CA GLU A 23 -3.27 6.93 -5.86
C GLU A 23 -2.62 8.29 -5.56
N LEU A 24 -1.29 8.34 -5.37
CA LEU A 24 -0.55 9.61 -5.29
C LEU A 24 -0.69 10.42 -6.58
N ARG A 25 -0.59 9.76 -7.74
CA ARG A 25 -0.78 10.42 -9.04
C ARG A 25 -2.21 10.93 -9.19
N ARG A 26 -3.21 10.14 -8.80
CA ARG A 26 -4.63 10.52 -8.83
C ARG A 26 -4.89 11.72 -7.92
N LEU A 27 -4.38 11.69 -6.69
CA LEU A 27 -4.50 12.78 -5.73
C LEU A 27 -3.89 14.08 -6.26
N PHE A 28 -2.68 14.01 -6.83
CA PHE A 28 -2.03 15.19 -7.40
C PHE A 28 -2.86 15.80 -8.55
N ASN A 29 -3.40 14.96 -9.43
CA ASN A 29 -4.29 15.43 -10.49
C ASN A 29 -5.58 16.04 -9.94
N ALA A 30 -6.22 15.40 -8.97
CA ALA A 30 -7.45 15.89 -8.36
C ALA A 30 -7.25 17.26 -7.68
N ILE A 31 -6.12 17.45 -6.97
CA ILE A 31 -5.73 18.74 -6.38
C ILE A 31 -5.56 19.81 -7.48
N ASN A 32 -4.89 19.49 -8.59
CA ASN A 32 -4.68 20.45 -9.68
C ASN A 32 -5.97 20.93 -10.35
N PHE A 33 -7.04 20.13 -10.28
CA PHE A 33 -8.35 20.45 -10.85
C PHE A 33 -9.41 20.82 -9.80
N ASP A 34 -9.02 20.96 -8.53
CA ASP A 34 -9.89 21.29 -7.38
C ASP A 34 -11.12 20.36 -7.25
N ARG A 35 -10.92 19.07 -7.51
CA ARG A 35 -11.98 18.04 -7.45
C ARG A 35 -12.04 17.40 -6.06
N ALA A 36 -12.75 18.05 -5.15
CA ALA A 36 -12.79 17.68 -3.73
C ALA A 36 -13.19 16.21 -3.46
N ASP A 37 -14.13 15.67 -4.23
CA ASP A 37 -14.57 14.28 -4.17
C ASP A 37 -13.47 13.29 -4.59
N GLU A 38 -12.76 13.59 -5.69
CA GLU A 38 -11.63 12.79 -6.13
C GLU A 38 -10.44 12.88 -5.16
N ILE A 39 -10.23 14.04 -4.52
CA ILE A 39 -9.21 14.22 -3.47
C ILE A 39 -9.49 13.31 -2.28
N GLU A 40 -10.73 13.33 -1.77
CA GLU A 40 -11.13 12.51 -0.62
C GLU A 40 -10.98 11.01 -0.93
N GLU A 41 -11.45 10.58 -2.10
CA GLU A 41 -11.36 9.19 -2.50
C GLU A 41 -9.91 8.73 -2.71
N ALA A 42 -9.09 9.51 -3.41
CA ALA A 42 -7.68 9.18 -3.62
C ALA A 42 -6.90 9.13 -2.29
N ALA A 43 -7.17 10.07 -1.37
CA ALA A 43 -6.56 10.06 -0.04
C ALA A 43 -6.97 8.82 0.78
N ARG A 44 -8.24 8.41 0.69
CA ARG A 44 -8.76 7.21 1.36
C ARG A 44 -8.09 5.94 0.81
N GLN A 45 -7.97 5.82 -0.51
CA GLN A 45 -7.34 4.67 -1.15
C GLN A 45 -5.83 4.61 -0.85
N LEU A 46 -5.16 5.76 -0.85
CA LEU A 46 -3.76 5.88 -0.45
C LEU A 46 -3.55 5.40 1.00
N SER A 47 -4.44 5.80 1.93
CA SER A 47 -4.40 5.32 3.31
C SER A 47 -4.58 3.79 3.41
N ASN A 48 -5.47 3.20 2.60
CA ASN A 48 -5.67 1.76 2.58
C ASN A 48 -4.44 1.02 2.05
N ALA A 49 -3.88 1.45 0.93
CA ALA A 49 -2.68 0.85 0.36
C ALA A 49 -1.48 0.94 1.32
N ALA A 50 -1.32 2.08 2.01
CA ALA A 50 -0.29 2.24 3.05
C ALA A 50 -0.46 1.24 4.19
N LYS A 51 -1.69 1.02 4.68
CA LYS A 51 -1.97 0.03 5.73
C LYS A 51 -1.66 -1.40 5.28
N VAL A 52 -2.00 -1.76 4.05
CA VAL A 52 -1.70 -3.09 3.50
C VAL A 52 -0.17 -3.29 3.43
N LEU A 53 0.56 -2.30 2.91
CA LEU A 53 2.01 -2.34 2.87
C LEU A 53 2.63 -2.48 4.27
N GLU A 54 2.17 -1.70 5.24
CA GLU A 54 2.63 -1.77 6.62
C GLU A 54 2.37 -3.16 7.24
N MET A 55 1.17 -3.71 7.04
CA MET A 55 0.81 -5.02 7.57
C MET A 55 1.68 -6.13 6.99
N SER A 56 1.88 -6.16 5.67
CA SER A 56 2.74 -7.16 5.02
C SER A 56 4.20 -7.00 5.45
N ALA A 57 4.72 -5.77 5.54
CA ALA A 57 6.07 -5.53 6.04
C ALA A 57 6.27 -6.01 7.49
N ARG A 58 5.29 -5.76 8.39
CA ARG A 58 5.32 -6.25 9.77
C ARG A 58 5.28 -7.78 9.85
N LYS A 59 4.47 -8.43 9.02
CA LYS A 59 4.43 -9.90 8.95
C LYS A 59 5.76 -10.48 8.49
N ILE A 60 6.39 -9.88 7.48
CA ILE A 60 7.73 -10.25 7.03
C ILE A 60 8.75 -10.11 8.16
N GLN A 61 8.80 -8.94 8.81
CA GLN A 61 9.74 -8.66 9.90
C GLN A 61 9.58 -9.65 11.07
N THR A 62 8.35 -9.87 11.54
CA THR A 62 8.08 -10.80 12.65
C THR A 62 8.38 -12.24 12.26
N GLY A 63 8.01 -12.67 11.05
CA GLY A 63 8.28 -14.03 10.58
C GLY A 63 9.75 -14.33 10.29
N ILE A 64 10.59 -13.30 10.10
CA ILE A 64 12.06 -13.38 10.08
C ILE A 64 12.62 -13.54 11.50
N ASN A 65 12.15 -12.73 12.45
CA ASN A 65 12.65 -12.73 13.83
C ASN A 65 12.23 -13.95 14.67
N SER A 66 11.26 -14.75 14.20
CA SER A 66 10.83 -16.00 14.83
C SER A 66 11.62 -17.25 14.40
N LYS A 67 12.71 -17.09 13.63
CA LYS A 67 13.64 -18.17 13.25
C LYS A 67 14.92 -18.08 14.07
#